data_AF-A0A9E1WBR8-F1
#
_entry.id   AF-A0A9E1WBR8-F1
#
_cell.length_a   1.000
_cell.length_b   1.000
_cell.length_c   1.000
_cell.angle_alpha   90.00
_cell.angle_beta   90.00
_cell.angle_gamma   90.00
#
_symmetry.space_group_name_H-M   'P 1'
#
loop_
_entity.id
_entity.type
_entity.pdbx_description
1 polymer ?
#
loop_
_entity_poly.entity_id
_entity_poly.type
_entity_poly.pdbx_seq_one_letter_code
_entity_poly.pdbx_strand_id
1 'polypeptide(L)'
;MTRSTQKNSLLRQRRTPEQWAGAILLSIVVILLGFQVLARFGFGRSFSWLEEVSRFAFVWAVYFGFIVAAEADRHIRVALHLKLLPPKGRLMMLTLADTLWLAFNAVVIWHGYHFTVSMFEFPYISQTT
;
A
#
# COMPACT_ATOMS: atom_id res chain seq x y z
N MET A 1 -38.82 14.58 -5.78
CA MET A 1 -37.97 14.16 -4.64
C MET A 1 -36.75 13.30 -5.09
N THR A 2 -36.11 13.57 -6.25
CA THR A 2 -35.21 12.56 -6.88
C THR A 2 -33.92 13.09 -7.55
N ARG A 3 -33.61 14.39 -7.54
CA ARG A 3 -32.37 14.92 -8.18
C ARG A 3 -31.14 15.01 -7.25
N SER A 4 -31.33 15.19 -5.94
CA SER A 4 -30.21 15.38 -4.99
C SER A 4 -29.45 14.08 -4.70
N THR A 5 -30.13 12.93 -4.67
CA THR A 5 -29.52 11.62 -4.41
C THR A 5 -28.68 11.11 -5.60
N GLN A 6 -29.10 11.41 -6.84
CA GLN A 6 -28.38 11.02 -8.05
C GLN A 6 -27.12 11.87 -8.27
N LYS A 7 -27.15 13.16 -7.91
CA LYS A 7 -25.95 14.02 -7.99
C LYS A 7 -24.83 13.52 -7.07
N ASN A 8 -25.17 12.97 -5.91
CA ASN A 8 -24.20 12.43 -4.95
C ASN A 8 -23.57 11.09 -5.40
N SER A 9 -24.28 10.24 -6.16
CA SER A 9 -23.67 9.03 -6.72
C SER A 9 -22.70 9.34 -7.87
N LEU A 10 -22.99 10.37 -8.66
CA LEU A 10 -22.13 10.84 -9.77
C LEU A 10 -20.86 11.56 -9.26
N LEU A 11 -20.95 12.30 -8.16
CA LEU A 11 -19.78 12.97 -7.56
C LEU A 11 -18.80 11.97 -6.91
N ARG A 12 -19.31 10.84 -6.39
CA ARG A 12 -18.48 9.75 -5.83
C ARG A 12 -17.80 8.90 -6.91
N GLN A 13 -18.27 8.98 -8.16
CA GLN A 13 -17.71 8.27 -9.32
C GLN A 13 -16.71 9.13 -10.13
N ARG A 14 -16.39 10.35 -9.69
CA ARG A 14 -15.23 11.06 -10.24
C ARG A 14 -13.98 10.28 -9.84
N ARG A 15 -13.44 9.52 -10.79
CA ARG A 15 -12.08 8.96 -10.70
C ARG A 15 -11.14 10.12 -10.45
N THR A 16 -10.65 10.25 -9.24
CA THR A 16 -9.73 11.30 -8.84
C THR A 16 -8.36 11.05 -9.52
N PRO A 17 -7.58 12.09 -9.88
CA PRO A 17 -6.30 11.91 -10.59
C PRO A 17 -5.32 10.98 -9.86
N GLU A 18 -5.43 10.89 -8.53
CA GLU A 18 -4.68 10.00 -7.65
C GLU A 18 -4.96 8.52 -7.96
N GLN A 19 -6.20 8.18 -8.32
CA GLN A 19 -6.58 6.82 -8.71
C GLN A 19 -5.95 6.42 -10.05
N TRP A 20 -5.84 7.37 -10.98
CA TRP A 20 -5.16 7.14 -12.26
C TRP A 20 -3.66 6.97 -12.07
N ALA A 21 -3.03 7.82 -11.25
CA ALA A 21 -1.62 7.70 -10.90
C ALA A 21 -1.30 6.36 -10.25
N GLY A 22 -2.10 5.94 -9.26
CA GLY A 22 -1.95 4.63 -8.62
C GLY A 22 -2.12 3.46 -9.59
N ALA A 23 -3.11 3.49 -10.47
CA ALA A 23 -3.33 2.45 -11.47
C ALA A 23 -2.16 2.33 -12.46
N ILE A 24 -1.65 3.45 -12.96
CA ILE A 24 -0.51 3.49 -13.88
C ILE A 24 0.74 2.90 -13.22
N LEU A 25 1.06 3.32 -11.99
CA LEU A 25 2.22 2.81 -11.25
C LEU A 25 2.11 1.31 -11.01
N LEU A 26 0.91 0.81 -10.67
CA LEU A 26 0.68 -0.62 -10.42
C LEU A 26 0.79 -1.44 -11.71
N SER A 27 0.29 -0.93 -12.83
CA SER A 27 0.50 -1.54 -14.15
C SER A 27 1.98 -1.58 -14.53
N ILE A 28 2.75 -0.52 -14.28
CA ILE A 28 4.20 -0.48 -14.53
C ILE A 28 4.92 -1.57 -13.74
N VAL A 29 4.59 -1.75 -12.45
CA VAL A 29 5.19 -2.81 -11.62
C VAL A 29 4.88 -4.19 -12.17
N VAL A 30 3.62 -4.47 -12.54
CA VAL A 30 3.22 -5.77 -13.09
C VAL A 30 3.95 -6.07 -14.41
N ILE A 31 4.06 -5.08 -15.29
CA ILE A 31 4.76 -5.22 -16.57
C ILE A 31 6.26 -5.46 -16.34
N LEU A 32 6.90 -4.68 -15.46
CA LEU A 32 8.32 -4.82 -15.15
C LEU A 32 8.65 -6.17 -14.52
N LEU A 33 7.87 -6.61 -13.53
CA LEU A 33 8.06 -7.91 -12.90
C LEU A 33 7.77 -9.06 -13.88
N GLY A 34 6.73 -8.93 -14.70
CA GLY A 34 6.42 -9.88 -15.77
C GLY A 34 7.57 -9.98 -16.78
N PHE A 35 8.12 -8.85 -17.20
CA PHE A 35 9.29 -8.81 -18.07
C PHE A 35 10.52 -9.42 -17.41
N GLN A 36 10.76 -9.17 -16.11
CA GLN A 36 11.87 -9.74 -15.37
C GLN A 36 11.77 -11.28 -15.28
N VAL A 37 10.56 -11.80 -15.07
CA VAL A 37 10.27 -13.25 -15.09
C VAL A 37 10.56 -13.81 -16.48
N LEU A 38 10.02 -13.21 -17.55
CA LEU A 38 10.25 -13.65 -18.92
C LEU A 38 11.73 -13.56 -19.32
N ALA A 39 12.44 -12.51 -18.91
CA ALA A 39 13.86 -12.33 -19.17
C ALA A 39 14.69 -13.42 -18.46
N ARG A 40 14.31 -13.78 -17.23
CA ARG A 40 14.98 -14.83 -16.46
C ARG A 40 14.77 -16.21 -17.09
N PHE A 41 13.55 -16.54 -17.52
CA PHE A 41 13.23 -17.85 -18.11
C PHE A 41 13.61 -17.97 -19.60
N GLY A 42 13.54 -16.88 -20.37
CA GLY A 42 13.84 -16.87 -21.80
C GLY A 42 15.29 -16.56 -22.15
N PHE A 43 15.90 -15.59 -21.47
CA PHE A 43 17.26 -15.11 -21.78
C PHE A 43 18.32 -15.52 -20.75
N GLY A 44 17.92 -16.16 -19.64
CA GLY A 44 18.84 -16.62 -18.59
C GLY A 44 19.61 -15.49 -17.88
N ARG A 45 19.26 -14.22 -18.14
CA ARG A 45 19.92 -13.03 -17.57
C ARG A 45 18.88 -12.19 -16.84
N SER A 46 19.25 -11.71 -15.65
CA SER A 46 18.44 -10.76 -14.88
C SER A 46 19.06 -9.36 -14.99
N PHE A 47 18.26 -8.38 -15.42
CA PHE A 47 18.68 -6.98 -15.47
C PHE A 47 18.51 -6.35 -14.08
N SER A 48 19.60 -6.20 -13.32
CA SER A 48 19.56 -5.61 -11.97
C SER A 48 18.91 -4.22 -11.94
N TRP A 49 19.12 -3.40 -12.97
CA TRP A 49 18.51 -2.07 -13.05
C TRP A 49 16.97 -2.12 -13.08
N LEU A 50 16.37 -3.13 -13.74
CA LEU A 50 14.91 -3.29 -13.76
C LEU A 50 14.36 -3.75 -12.41
N GLU A 51 15.13 -4.52 -11.65
CA GLU A 51 14.75 -4.94 -10.29
C GLU A 51 14.68 -3.73 -9.35
N GLU A 52 15.66 -2.83 -9.46
CA GLU A 52 15.73 -1.63 -8.64
C GLU A 52 14.61 -0.64 -8.98
N VAL A 53 14.37 -0.40 -10.28
CA VAL A 53 13.27 0.46 -10.75
C VAL A 53 11.90 -0.10 -10.36
N SER A 54 11.68 -1.41 -10.48
CA SER A 54 10.40 -2.03 -10.09
C SER A 54 10.17 -1.96 -8.58
N ARG A 55 11.22 -2.10 -7.75
CA ARG A 55 11.14 -1.92 -6.29
C ARG A 55 10.74 -0.51 -5.92
N PHE A 56 11.36 0.51 -6.51
CA PHE A 56 10.97 1.90 -6.27
C PHE A 56 9.55 2.21 -6.77
N ALA A 57 9.19 1.75 -7.97
CA ALA A 57 7.85 1.93 -8.51
C ALA A 57 6.77 1.25 -7.65
N PHE A 58 7.07 0.09 -7.07
CA PHE A 58 6.18 -0.62 -6.15
C PHE A 58 5.93 0.16 -4.86
N VAL A 59 6.97 0.73 -4.25
CA VAL A 59 6.82 1.57 -3.06
C VAL A 59 5.88 2.75 -3.35
N TRP A 60 6.10 3.46 -4.46
CA TRP A 60 5.22 4.54 -4.88
C TRP A 60 3.78 4.08 -5.15
N ALA A 61 3.61 2.95 -5.86
CA ALA A 61 2.29 2.37 -6.13
C ALA A 61 1.52 2.04 -4.83
N VAL A 62 2.21 1.52 -3.82
CA VAL A 62 1.63 1.21 -2.50
C VAL A 62 1.20 2.50 -1.79
N TYR A 63 1.99 3.57 -1.83
CA TYR A 63 1.60 4.87 -1.24
C TYR A 63 0.34 5.45 -1.90
N PHE A 64 0.27 5.48 -3.23
CA PHE A 64 -0.94 5.93 -3.92
C PHE A 64 -2.14 5.01 -3.66
N GLY A 65 -1.92 3.70 -3.61
CA GLY A 65 -2.94 2.73 -3.21
C GLY A 65 -3.46 2.98 -1.79
N PHE A 66 -2.59 3.33 -0.85
CA PHE A 66 -2.95 3.69 0.52
C PHE A 66 -3.76 4.99 0.58
N ILE A 67 -3.37 6.04 -0.16
CA ILE A 67 -4.11 7.30 -0.22
C ILE A 67 -5.54 7.06 -0.74
N VAL A 68 -5.69 6.29 -1.81
CA VAL A 68 -7.01 5.93 -2.38
C VAL A 68 -7.83 5.06 -1.42
N ALA A 69 -7.19 4.15 -0.68
CA ALA A 69 -7.85 3.31 0.32
C ALA A 69 -8.28 4.11 1.57
N ALA A 70 -7.48 5.11 1.97
CA ALA A 70 -7.77 6.04 3.05
C ALA A 70 -8.93 6.98 2.68
N GLU A 71 -8.95 7.52 1.46
CA GLU A 71 -10.06 8.34 0.93
C GLU A 71 -11.37 7.54 0.86
N ALA A 72 -11.28 6.24 0.58
CA ALA A 72 -12.44 5.35 0.60
C ALA A 72 -12.99 5.08 2.02
N ASP A 73 -12.44 5.69 3.07
CA ASP A 73 -12.77 5.46 4.48
C ASP A 73 -12.77 3.95 4.82
N ARG A 74 -11.81 3.22 4.21
CA ARG A 74 -11.62 1.78 4.35
C ARG A 74 -10.35 1.43 5.11
N HIS A 75 -9.95 2.25 6.09
CA HIS A 75 -9.57 1.59 7.33
C HIS A 75 -10.78 0.72 7.65
N ILE A 76 -10.64 -0.60 7.54
CA ILE A 76 -11.71 -1.56 7.84
C ILE A 76 -11.98 -1.41 9.34
N ARG A 77 -12.60 -0.29 9.73
CA ARG A 77 -13.28 -0.18 10.99
C ARG A 77 -14.33 -1.25 10.84
N VAL A 78 -14.34 -2.14 11.82
CA VAL A 78 -15.40 -3.11 12.06
C VAL A 78 -16.69 -2.35 12.43
N ALA A 79 -17.08 -1.37 11.62
CA ALA A 79 -18.20 -0.46 11.80
C ALA A 79 -19.52 -1.24 11.71
N LEU A 80 -19.49 -2.41 11.05
CA LEU A 80 -20.60 -3.36 11.03
C LEU A 80 -20.87 -3.96 12.42
N HIS A 81 -19.85 -4.26 13.24
CA HIS A 81 -20.07 -4.79 14.60
C HIS A 81 -20.28 -3.68 15.64
N LEU A 82 -19.65 -2.50 15.46
CA LEU A 82 -19.72 -1.41 16.43
C LEU A 82 -21.08 -0.69 16.49
N LYS A 83 -21.97 -0.89 15.50
CA LYS A 83 -23.33 -0.34 15.51
C LYS A 83 -24.28 -1.09 16.46
N LEU A 84 -23.95 -2.33 16.84
CA LEU A 84 -24.74 -3.14 17.79
C LEU A 84 -24.31 -2.94 19.25
N LEU A 85 -23.18 -2.27 19.51
CA LEU A 85 -22.64 -2.12 20.86
C LEU A 85 -23.02 -0.77 21.50
N PRO A 86 -23.19 -0.72 22.83
CA PRO A 86 -23.38 0.52 23.58
C PRO A 86 -22.18 1.47 23.41
N PRO A 87 -22.38 2.79 23.58
CA PRO A 87 -21.38 3.81 23.25
C PRO A 87 -20.03 3.62 23.95
N LYS A 88 -20.03 3.08 25.17
CA LYS A 88 -18.80 2.76 25.93
C LYS A 88 -18.00 1.60 25.33
N GLY A 89 -18.68 0.53 24.88
CA GLY A 89 -18.03 -0.63 24.26
C GLY A 89 -17.42 -0.29 22.90
N ARG A 90 -18.09 0.58 22.14
CA ARG A 90 -17.55 1.10 20.87
C ARG A 90 -16.25 1.89 21.07
N LEU A 91 -16.18 2.75 22.08
CA LEU A 91 -14.98 3.54 22.36
C LEU A 91 -13.81 2.63 22.74
N MET A 92 -14.03 1.69 23.66
CA MET A 92 -13.00 0.78 24.15
C MET A 92 -12.42 -0.11 23.03
N MET A 93 -13.27 -0.60 22.13
CA MET A 93 -12.86 -1.44 21.01
C MET A 93 -12.09 -0.65 19.94
N LEU A 94 -12.45 0.62 19.72
CA LEU A 94 -11.69 1.53 18.85
C LEU A 94 -10.31 1.83 19.43
N THR A 95 -10.23 2.18 20.72
CA THR A 95 -8.95 2.44 21.39
C THR A 95 -8.04 1.21 21.38
N LEU A 96 -8.59 0.00 21.57
CA LEU A 96 -7.82 -1.24 21.45
C LEU A 96 -7.29 -1.47 20.03
N ALA A 97 -8.12 -1.26 19.00
CA ALA A 97 -7.69 -1.39 17.61
C ALA A 97 -6.58 -0.40 17.26
N ASP A 98 -6.71 0.86 17.67
CA ASP A 98 -5.69 1.89 17.45
C ASP A 98 -4.39 1.56 18.21
N THR A 99 -4.50 1.02 19.43
CA THR A 99 -3.32 0.59 20.22
C THR A 99 -2.61 -0.59 19.57
N LEU A 100 -3.36 -1.60 19.09
CA LEU A 100 -2.80 -2.75 18.37
C LEU A 100 -2.13 -2.32 17.07
N TRP A 101 -2.75 -1.39 16.34
CA TRP A 101 -2.17 -0.81 15.14
C TRP A 101 -0.86 -0.08 15.43
N LEU A 102 -0.82 0.74 16.49
CA LEU A 102 0.37 1.43 16.92
C LEU A 102 1.49 0.46 17.31
N ALA A 103 1.15 -0.60 18.06
CA ALA A 103 2.09 -1.65 18.46
C ALA A 103 2.66 -2.39 17.24
N PHE A 104 1.82 -2.76 16.28
CA PHE A 104 2.26 -3.39 15.03
C PHE A 104 3.25 -2.49 14.27
N ASN A 105 2.94 -1.20 14.11
CA ASN A 105 3.85 -0.26 13.44
C ASN A 105 5.18 -0.12 14.20
N ALA A 106 5.17 -0.11 15.54
CA ALA A 106 6.39 -0.05 16.34
C ALA A 106 7.28 -1.30 16.11
N VAL A 107 6.70 -2.49 16.03
CA VAL A 107 7.43 -3.73 15.73
C VAL A 107 8.03 -3.68 14.32
N VAL A 108 7.28 -3.18 13.33
CA VAL A 108 7.78 -3.02 11.96
C VAL A 108 8.95 -2.04 11.91
N ILE A 109 8.87 -0.92 12.63
CA ILE A 109 9.98 0.05 12.74
C ILE A 109 11.20 -0.58 13.39
N TRP A 110 11.02 -1.34 14.47
CA TRP A 110 12.10 -2.04 15.16
C TRP A 110 12.84 -3.01 14.24
N HIS A 111 12.10 -3.87 13.54
CA HIS A 111 12.70 -4.80 12.58
C HIS A 111 13.31 -4.08 11.38
N GLY A 112 12.66 -3.02 10.89
CA GLY A 112 13.19 -2.19 9.81
C GLY A 112 14.52 -1.54 10.18
N TYR A 113 14.64 -0.99 11.39
CA TYR A 113 15.88 -0.43 11.92
C TYR A 113 17.00 -1.47 11.99
N HIS A 114 16.72 -2.64 12.58
CA HIS A 114 17.69 -3.74 12.63
C HIS A 114 18.12 -4.20 11.24
N PHE A 115 17.19 -4.29 10.29
CA PHE A 115 17.48 -4.66 8.91
C PHE A 115 18.37 -3.62 8.23
N THR A 116 18.07 -2.33 8.39
CA THR A 116 18.89 -1.24 7.85
C THR A 116 20.29 -1.23 8.45
N VAL A 117 20.44 -1.41 9.77
CA VAL A 117 21.76 -1.49 10.42
C VAL A 117 22.55 -2.70 9.91
N SER A 118 21.90 -3.86 9.76
CA SER A 118 22.54 -5.06 9.20
C SER A 118 23.00 -4.83 7.75
N MET A 119 22.28 -4.01 6.99
CA MET A 119 22.64 -3.63 5.61
C MET A 119 23.89 -2.73 5.55
N PHE A 120 24.20 -1.98 6.62
CA PHE A 120 25.43 -1.20 6.73
C PHE A 120 26.64 -2.04 7.17
N GLU A 121 26.42 -3.06 8.01
CA GLU A 121 27.49 -3.99 8.43
C GLU A 121 27.93 -4.93 7.29
N PHE A 122 26.98 -5.36 6.45
CA PHE A 122 27.26 -6.11 5.22
C PHE A 122 26.94 -5.23 4.01
N PRO A 123 27.86 -4.35 3.56
CA PRO A 123 27.60 -3.51 2.40
C PRO A 123 27.38 -4.41 1.17
N TYR A 124 26.12 -4.55 0.78
CA TYR A 124 25.73 -5.18 -0.47
C TYR A 124 26.13 -4.24 -1.61
N ILE A 125 27.38 -4.35 -2.06
CA ILE A 125 27.84 -3.75 -3.30
C ILE A 125 26.99 -4.36 -4.42
N SER A 126 26.30 -3.52 -5.21
CA SER A 126 25.60 -3.99 -6.39
C SER A 126 26.63 -4.67 -7.30
N GLN A 127 26.33 -5.87 -7.79
CA GLN A 127 27.23 -6.73 -8.59
C GLN A 127 27.61 -6.13 -9.96
N THR A 128 27.39 -4.83 -10.18
CA THR A 128 27.57 -4.12 -11.46
C THR A 128 28.59 -2.98 -11.39
N THR A 129 29.47 -2.96 -10.38
CA THR A 129 30.77 -2.26 -10.47
C THR A 129 31.87 -3.30 -10.34
#